data_AF-C7NRC0-F1
#
_entry.id   AF-C7NRC0-F1
#
_cell.length_a   1.000
_cell.length_b   1.000
_cell.length_c   1.000
_cell.angle_alpha   90.00
_cell.angle_beta   90.00
_cell.angle_gamma   90.00
#
_symmetry.space_group_name_H-M   'P 1'
#
loop_
_entity.id
_entity.type
_entity.pdbx_description
1 polymer ?
#
loop_
_entity_poly.entity_id
_entity_poly.type
_entity_poly.pdbx_seq_one_letter_code
_entity_poly.pdbx_strand_id
1 'polypeptide(L)'
;MTQVLHTGDTHLGYRQYHSPERQGDFLSAFQQVIDDAIEADVDAVVHAGDLFHDRRPRLQDILGALGTLRELDAASIPFLAIVGNHEGKRDAQWLDLFESLDLAIRLDEEPTVIGETAFYGLDFVARAARDDLAYDFEPHDTTHAALVSHGLFQPFSHGDWDAEAILEQATVDFDAMLLGDDHTPARREVDGTWLTYCGSTERASASEREARGYNLVTFDDGVDIRRRSIETRPFVFVDLELAAGEGAERVRTRVGQHDLEDAVVIVTIEGEGERVPPATIEEFARDRGALVARVNDRREIDEEAAYDVRFADPDDAVRDRIDQLGLSPAAAELDEVVRASKVADSNVDDSVESRVRELVDEGDAEQFKPAPAEGDGEADDGDNMEAGDSDDTEGSDSDDEPAGDSIADAPAEDGTESEGSEANDTQANGEGTDGPDQPNDGQTEKDGNQPNDEQTDDGEGQATMGEYL
;
A
#
# COMPACT_ATOMS: atom_id res chain seq x y z
N MET A 1 -20.80 3.51 -24.74
CA MET A 1 -20.08 4.27 -23.71
C MET A 1 -20.09 3.54 -22.36
N THR A 2 -18.89 3.26 -21.84
CA THR A 2 -18.60 2.90 -20.45
C THR A 2 -17.44 3.80 -19.98
N GLN A 3 -17.49 4.37 -18.78
CA GLN A 3 -16.41 5.16 -18.17
C GLN A 3 -16.03 4.58 -16.80
N VAL A 4 -14.76 4.20 -16.64
CA VAL A 4 -14.23 3.65 -15.38
C VAL A 4 -13.07 4.47 -14.85
N LEU A 5 -12.88 4.47 -13.53
CA LEU A 5 -11.67 4.97 -12.89
C LEU A 5 -10.67 3.82 -12.72
N HIS A 6 -9.52 3.89 -13.39
CA HIS A 6 -8.41 2.95 -13.24
C HIS A 6 -7.36 3.49 -12.25
N THR A 7 -7.18 2.76 -11.15
CA THR A 7 -6.21 2.99 -10.08
C THR A 7 -5.50 1.68 -9.70
N GLY A 8 -4.59 1.71 -8.73
CA GLY A 8 -3.72 0.61 -8.33
C GLY A 8 -2.67 1.11 -7.34
N ASP A 9 -1.73 0.28 -6.94
CA ASP A 9 -0.48 0.67 -6.24
C ASP A 9 -0.74 1.61 -5.04
N THR A 10 -1.77 1.27 -4.25
CA THR A 10 -2.31 2.14 -3.20
C THR A 10 -1.63 1.92 -1.86
N HIS A 11 -1.05 0.74 -1.63
CA HIS A 11 -0.14 0.48 -0.50
C HIS A 11 -0.72 0.87 0.87
N LEU A 12 -2.02 0.60 1.11
CA LEU A 12 -2.66 0.90 2.38
C LEU A 12 -1.91 0.24 3.53
N GLY A 13 -1.68 1.04 4.58
CA GLY A 13 -0.87 0.67 5.74
C GLY A 13 0.60 1.05 5.65
N TYR A 14 1.15 1.46 4.51
CA TYR A 14 2.59 1.73 4.40
C TYR A 14 3.08 2.84 5.33
N ARG A 15 3.91 2.48 6.31
CA ARG A 15 4.58 3.41 7.24
C ARG A 15 5.88 3.93 6.64
N GLN A 16 5.78 4.65 5.53
CA GLN A 16 6.94 5.27 4.89
C GLN A 16 7.73 6.11 5.89
N TYR A 17 9.06 5.94 5.89
CA TYR A 17 9.99 6.57 6.85
C TYR A 17 9.68 6.32 8.34
N HIS A 18 8.85 5.32 8.66
CA HIS A 18 8.27 5.00 9.97
C HIS A 18 7.30 6.05 10.56
N SER A 19 6.79 6.97 9.74
CA SER A 19 5.81 7.99 10.16
C SER A 19 4.38 7.42 10.17
N PRO A 20 3.63 7.51 11.28
CA PRO A 20 2.19 7.22 11.32
C PRO A 20 1.36 8.20 10.48
N GLU A 21 1.84 9.42 10.28
CA GLU A 21 1.20 10.45 9.46
C GLU A 21 1.32 10.11 7.97
N ARG A 22 2.49 9.65 7.51
CA ARG A 22 2.66 9.10 6.15
C ARG A 22 1.75 7.92 5.87
N GLN A 23 1.55 7.03 6.85
CA GLN A 23 0.56 5.96 6.73
C GLN A 23 -0.86 6.51 6.54
N GLY A 24 -1.21 7.60 7.23
CA GLY A 24 -2.48 8.31 7.05
C GLY A 24 -2.64 8.83 5.61
N ASP A 25 -1.57 9.38 5.02
CA ASP A 25 -1.60 9.93 3.66
C ASP A 25 -1.97 8.88 2.60
N PHE A 26 -1.51 7.62 2.69
CA PHE A 26 -1.89 6.56 1.75
C PHE A 26 -3.40 6.26 1.80
N LEU A 27 -4.00 6.27 3.01
CA LEU A 27 -5.45 6.12 3.16
C LEU A 27 -6.20 7.37 2.65
N SER A 28 -5.72 8.57 2.95
CA SER A 28 -6.32 9.81 2.46
C SER A 28 -6.24 9.94 0.94
N ALA A 29 -5.17 9.46 0.31
CA ALA A 29 -5.05 9.39 -1.14
C ALA A 29 -6.06 8.41 -1.75
N PHE A 30 -6.23 7.22 -1.15
CA PHE A 30 -7.27 6.27 -1.59
C PHE A 30 -8.69 6.83 -1.43
N GLN A 31 -8.96 7.50 -0.31
CA GLN A 31 -10.23 8.17 -0.07
C GLN A 31 -10.51 9.24 -1.13
N GLN A 32 -9.53 10.09 -1.46
CA GLN A 32 -9.69 11.07 -2.54
C GLN A 32 -9.90 10.43 -3.93
N VAL A 33 -9.30 9.26 -4.22
CA VAL A 33 -9.56 8.51 -5.46
C VAL A 33 -11.02 8.03 -5.53
N ILE A 34 -11.61 7.65 -4.39
CA ILE A 34 -13.00 7.20 -4.31
C ILE A 34 -13.98 8.37 -4.29
N ASP A 35 -13.68 9.47 -3.59
CA ASP A 35 -14.45 10.72 -3.68
C ASP A 35 -14.50 11.24 -5.13
N ASP A 36 -13.34 11.26 -5.83
CA ASP A 36 -13.25 11.62 -7.24
C ASP A 36 -14.05 10.66 -8.15
N ALA A 37 -14.10 9.36 -7.85
CA ALA A 37 -14.93 8.39 -8.58
C ALA A 37 -16.42 8.72 -8.47
N ILE A 38 -16.86 9.07 -7.27
CA ILE A 38 -18.26 9.39 -6.94
C ILE A 38 -18.65 10.77 -7.53
N GLU A 39 -17.78 11.79 -7.50
CA GLU A 39 -18.05 13.07 -8.16
C GLU A 39 -18.07 12.92 -9.70
N ALA A 40 -17.26 12.01 -10.26
CA ALA A 40 -17.18 11.78 -11.70
C ALA A 40 -18.28 10.88 -12.29
N ASP A 41 -19.15 10.27 -11.45
CA ASP A 41 -20.26 9.39 -11.86
C ASP A 41 -19.78 8.26 -12.79
N VAL A 42 -18.75 7.52 -12.36
CA VAL A 42 -18.14 6.41 -13.14
C VAL A 42 -18.93 5.11 -13.00
N ASP A 43 -18.99 4.33 -14.09
CA ASP A 43 -19.70 3.04 -14.12
C ASP A 43 -19.01 1.95 -13.26
N ALA A 44 -17.70 2.11 -12.97
CA ALA A 44 -16.93 1.27 -12.05
C ALA A 44 -15.62 1.95 -11.61
N VAL A 45 -15.07 1.50 -10.47
CA VAL A 45 -13.65 1.66 -10.12
C VAL A 45 -12.93 0.35 -10.42
N VAL A 46 -11.76 0.43 -11.03
CA VAL A 46 -10.87 -0.70 -11.36
C VAL A 46 -9.55 -0.52 -10.62
N HIS A 47 -9.20 -1.47 -9.75
CA HIS A 47 -7.97 -1.47 -8.96
C HIS A 47 -7.02 -2.58 -9.41
N ALA A 48 -5.93 -2.19 -10.09
CA ALA A 48 -4.96 -3.10 -10.72
C ALA A 48 -3.94 -3.70 -9.73
N GLY A 49 -4.40 -4.11 -8.55
CA GLY A 49 -3.60 -4.75 -7.50
C GLY A 49 -2.86 -3.78 -6.57
N ASP A 50 -2.30 -4.35 -5.51
CA ASP A 50 -1.58 -3.66 -4.43
C ASP A 50 -2.43 -2.62 -3.69
N LEU A 51 -3.62 -3.06 -3.25
CA LEU A 51 -4.45 -2.29 -2.33
C LEU A 51 -3.76 -2.15 -0.96
N PHE A 52 -3.13 -3.21 -0.44
CA PHE A 52 -2.35 -3.19 0.81
C PHE A 52 -0.84 -3.36 0.59
N HIS A 53 -0.04 -2.66 1.38
CA HIS A 53 1.43 -2.77 1.34
C HIS A 53 2.00 -4.01 2.05
N ASP A 54 1.26 -4.55 3.02
CA ASP A 54 1.68 -5.71 3.79
C ASP A 54 0.78 -6.90 3.44
N ARG A 55 1.34 -8.11 3.26
CA ARG A 55 0.57 -9.38 3.26
C ARG A 55 -0.25 -9.57 4.55
N ARG A 56 0.06 -8.79 5.61
CA ARG A 56 -0.63 -8.71 6.91
C ARG A 56 -0.85 -7.24 7.33
N PRO A 57 -1.77 -6.50 6.69
CA PRO A 57 -2.10 -5.12 7.07
C PRO A 57 -2.72 -5.09 8.48
N ARG A 58 -2.65 -3.94 9.15
CA ARG A 58 -3.17 -3.83 10.52
C ARG A 58 -4.66 -3.53 10.50
N LEU A 59 -5.35 -3.82 11.61
CA LEU A 59 -6.80 -3.66 11.72
C LEU A 59 -7.29 -2.25 11.31
N GLN A 60 -6.53 -1.20 11.62
CA GLN A 60 -6.83 0.17 11.20
C GLN A 60 -6.85 0.37 9.67
N ASP A 61 -6.02 -0.37 8.93
CA ASP A 61 -5.88 -0.26 7.48
C ASP A 61 -7.02 -1.01 6.78
N ILE A 62 -7.33 -2.20 7.28
CA ILE A 62 -8.49 -3.00 6.86
C ILE A 62 -9.79 -2.21 7.13
N LEU A 63 -9.92 -1.56 8.28
CA LEU A 63 -11.08 -0.72 8.60
C LEU A 63 -11.15 0.58 7.78
N GLY A 64 -10.00 1.15 7.39
CA GLY A 64 -9.95 2.29 6.48
C GLY A 64 -10.43 1.93 5.07
N ALA A 65 -9.91 0.85 4.50
CA ALA A 65 -10.39 0.28 3.24
C ALA A 65 -11.89 -0.05 3.30
N LEU A 66 -12.34 -0.73 4.37
CA LEU A 66 -13.73 -1.11 4.58
C LEU A 66 -14.69 0.10 4.72
N GLY A 67 -14.23 1.23 5.25
CA GLY A 67 -14.99 2.47 5.27
C GLY A 67 -15.13 3.04 3.86
N THR A 68 -13.99 3.20 3.19
CA THR A 68 -13.89 3.81 1.86
C THR A 68 -14.68 3.03 0.79
N LEU A 69 -14.59 1.69 0.79
CA LEU A 69 -15.37 0.85 -0.14
C LEU A 69 -16.88 0.90 0.12
N ARG A 70 -17.32 1.16 1.37
CA ARG A 70 -18.74 1.37 1.69
C ARG A 70 -19.26 2.72 1.24
N GLU A 71 -18.40 3.73 1.11
CA GLU A 71 -18.76 5.04 0.56
C GLU A 71 -18.98 4.92 -0.96
N LEU A 72 -18.19 4.08 -1.64
CA LEU A 72 -18.39 3.72 -3.06
C LEU A 72 -19.63 2.84 -3.30
N ASP A 73 -19.85 1.80 -2.50
CA ASP A 73 -21.06 0.96 -2.52
C ASP A 73 -22.35 1.77 -2.26
N ALA A 74 -22.29 2.74 -1.32
CA ALA A 74 -23.41 3.65 -1.07
C ALA A 74 -23.73 4.58 -2.27
N ALA A 75 -22.77 4.80 -3.18
CA ALA A 75 -22.98 5.46 -4.48
C ALA A 75 -23.44 4.47 -5.58
N SER A 76 -23.49 3.16 -5.29
CA SER A 76 -23.80 2.07 -6.23
C SER A 76 -22.78 1.91 -7.37
N ILE A 77 -21.53 2.30 -7.13
CA ILE A 77 -20.41 2.10 -8.07
C ILE A 77 -19.65 0.82 -7.67
N PRO A 78 -19.51 -0.19 -8.56
CA PRO A 78 -18.78 -1.41 -8.23
C PRO A 78 -17.26 -1.20 -8.19
N PHE A 79 -16.61 -1.85 -7.23
CA PHE A 79 -15.15 -1.94 -7.13
C PHE A 79 -14.66 -3.26 -7.74
N LEU A 80 -14.07 -3.19 -8.92
CA LEU A 80 -13.44 -4.32 -9.61
C LEU A 80 -11.95 -4.34 -9.25
N ALA A 81 -11.39 -5.49 -8.90
CA ALA A 81 -9.98 -5.57 -8.55
C ALA A 81 -9.32 -6.92 -8.86
N ILE A 82 -7.99 -6.90 -8.86
CA ILE A 82 -7.10 -8.07 -8.88
C ILE A 82 -6.15 -8.01 -7.69
N VAL A 83 -5.34 -9.05 -7.49
CA VAL A 83 -4.40 -9.20 -6.37
C VAL A 83 -2.97 -8.92 -6.83
N GLY A 84 -2.30 -7.97 -6.17
CA GLY A 84 -0.91 -7.61 -6.43
C GLY A 84 0.14 -8.45 -5.68
N ASN A 85 1.42 -8.15 -5.92
CA ASN A 85 2.56 -8.90 -5.35
C ASN A 85 2.72 -8.70 -3.83
N HIS A 86 2.33 -7.53 -3.28
CA HIS A 86 2.34 -7.27 -1.84
C HIS A 86 1.16 -7.92 -1.10
N GLU A 87 0.11 -8.36 -1.81
CA GLU A 87 -1.11 -8.89 -1.18
C GLU A 87 -1.17 -10.42 -1.09
N GLY A 88 -0.47 -11.11 -2.00
CA GLY A 88 -0.51 -12.57 -2.17
C GLY A 88 -0.21 -13.38 -0.90
N LYS A 89 -1.23 -14.05 -0.38
CA LYS A 89 -1.13 -15.11 0.64
C LYS A 89 -1.27 -16.49 -0.01
N ARG A 90 -0.87 -17.53 0.74
CA ARG A 90 -0.96 -18.94 0.31
C ARG A 90 -2.38 -19.52 0.30
N ASP A 91 -3.28 -19.00 1.14
CA ASP A 91 -4.56 -19.68 1.45
C ASP A 91 -5.82 -18.81 1.29
N ALA A 92 -5.72 -17.48 1.36
CA ALA A 92 -6.84 -16.52 1.19
C ALA A 92 -6.34 -15.08 1.05
N GLN A 93 -6.81 -14.32 0.05
CA GLN A 93 -6.38 -12.94 -0.23
C GLN A 93 -7.13 -11.92 0.64
N TRP A 94 -6.80 -10.63 0.50
CA TRP A 94 -7.56 -9.56 1.19
C TRP A 94 -8.78 -9.11 0.38
N LEU A 95 -8.70 -9.24 -0.95
CA LEU A 95 -9.82 -9.01 -1.86
C LEU A 95 -11.00 -9.95 -1.57
N ASP A 96 -10.73 -11.26 -1.37
CA ASP A 96 -11.71 -12.29 -0.98
C ASP A 96 -12.54 -11.89 0.27
N LEU A 97 -11.97 -11.09 1.18
CA LEU A 97 -12.70 -10.57 2.37
C LEU A 97 -13.71 -9.49 1.99
N PHE A 98 -13.38 -8.57 1.09
CA PHE A 98 -14.31 -7.53 0.63
C PHE A 98 -15.38 -8.10 -0.31
N GLU A 99 -15.01 -9.07 -1.12
CA GLU A 99 -15.95 -9.88 -1.91
C GLU A 99 -16.96 -10.60 -1.00
N SER A 100 -16.51 -11.23 0.09
CA SER A 100 -17.41 -11.85 1.09
C SER A 100 -18.31 -10.88 1.88
N LEU A 101 -18.19 -9.58 1.60
CA LEU A 101 -19.00 -8.50 2.17
C LEU A 101 -19.81 -7.75 1.10
N ASP A 102 -19.85 -8.24 -0.14
CA ASP A 102 -20.45 -7.62 -1.33
C ASP A 102 -19.84 -6.23 -1.71
N LEU A 103 -18.62 -5.92 -1.24
CA LEU A 103 -17.94 -4.62 -1.41
C LEU A 103 -16.85 -4.59 -2.50
N ALA A 104 -16.56 -5.73 -3.12
CA ALA A 104 -15.60 -5.84 -4.21
C ALA A 104 -15.96 -7.02 -5.11
N ILE A 105 -15.58 -6.93 -6.38
CA ILE A 105 -15.62 -8.04 -7.34
C ILE A 105 -14.17 -8.35 -7.73
N ARG A 106 -13.74 -9.58 -7.48
CA ARG A 106 -12.45 -10.07 -7.97
C ARG A 106 -12.59 -10.40 -9.46
N LEU A 107 -11.70 -9.87 -10.27
CA LEU A 107 -11.63 -10.15 -11.69
C LEU A 107 -10.75 -11.38 -11.94
N ASP A 108 -11.18 -12.24 -12.85
CA ASP A 108 -10.46 -13.46 -13.24
C ASP A 108 -10.69 -13.78 -14.74
N GLU A 109 -10.71 -15.07 -15.10
CA GLU A 109 -10.93 -15.57 -16.45
C GLU A 109 -12.40 -15.49 -16.93
N GLU A 110 -13.38 -15.20 -16.06
CA GLU A 110 -14.78 -14.96 -16.43
C GLU A 110 -15.09 -13.44 -16.62
N PRO A 111 -15.88 -13.06 -17.64
CA PRO A 111 -16.15 -11.64 -17.95
C PRO A 111 -17.09 -10.95 -16.95
N THR A 112 -16.56 -10.01 -16.17
CA THR A 112 -17.38 -9.05 -15.41
C THR A 112 -17.84 -7.90 -16.32
N VAL A 113 -19.12 -7.88 -16.69
CA VAL A 113 -19.66 -6.89 -17.64
C VAL A 113 -20.16 -5.63 -16.93
N ILE A 114 -19.59 -4.48 -17.30
CA ILE A 114 -20.03 -3.13 -16.92
C ILE A 114 -20.36 -2.35 -18.19
N GLY A 115 -21.59 -1.82 -18.28
CA GLY A 115 -22.05 -1.06 -19.45
C GLY A 115 -21.98 -1.88 -20.74
N GLU A 116 -21.12 -1.46 -21.67
CA GLU A 116 -20.85 -2.13 -22.95
C GLU A 116 -19.44 -2.76 -23.01
N THR A 117 -18.82 -2.99 -21.84
CA THR A 117 -17.44 -3.48 -21.68
C THR A 117 -17.37 -4.71 -20.78
N ALA A 118 -16.60 -5.73 -21.17
CA ALA A 118 -16.23 -6.85 -20.32
C ALA A 118 -14.87 -6.60 -19.66
N PHE A 119 -14.76 -6.83 -18.35
CA PHE A 119 -13.53 -6.74 -17.57
C PHE A 119 -13.10 -8.12 -17.11
N TYR A 120 -11.82 -8.41 -17.30
CA TYR A 120 -11.15 -9.66 -16.94
C TYR A 120 -9.94 -9.37 -16.04
N GLY A 121 -9.47 -10.36 -15.29
CA GLY A 121 -8.37 -10.21 -14.35
C GLY A 121 -7.27 -11.24 -14.54
N LEU A 122 -6.03 -10.78 -14.41
CA LEU A 122 -4.84 -11.60 -14.28
C LEU A 122 -4.03 -11.07 -13.09
N ASP A 123 -4.25 -11.68 -11.93
CA ASP A 123 -3.48 -11.47 -10.69
C ASP A 123 -1.96 -11.49 -10.94
N PHE A 124 -1.18 -10.93 -10.00
CA PHE A 124 0.28 -11.01 -10.10
C PHE A 124 0.80 -12.45 -10.19
N VAL A 125 1.56 -12.74 -11.25
CA VAL A 125 2.26 -14.02 -11.43
C VAL A 125 3.77 -13.82 -11.36
N ALA A 126 4.39 -14.46 -10.36
CA ALA A 126 5.84 -14.50 -10.19
C ALA A 126 6.53 -15.15 -11.41
N ARG A 127 7.75 -14.71 -11.75
CA ARG A 127 8.42 -15.08 -13.01
C ARG A 127 8.55 -16.60 -13.21
N ALA A 128 8.59 -17.39 -12.15
CA ALA A 128 8.68 -18.86 -12.23
C ALA A 128 7.42 -19.55 -12.80
N ALA A 129 6.24 -18.94 -12.72
CA ALA A 129 4.99 -19.57 -13.12
C ALA A 129 4.44 -19.06 -14.47
N ARG A 130 5.03 -18.00 -15.05
CA ARG A 130 4.53 -17.36 -16.28
C ARG A 130 4.58 -18.25 -17.53
N ASP A 131 5.55 -19.15 -17.61
CA ASP A 131 5.71 -20.11 -18.71
C ASP A 131 4.64 -21.23 -18.68
N ASP A 132 3.99 -21.46 -17.53
CA ASP A 132 2.93 -22.46 -17.33
C ASP A 132 1.51 -21.85 -17.41
N LEU A 133 1.37 -20.54 -17.68
CA LEU A 133 0.07 -19.87 -17.80
C LEU A 133 -0.67 -20.23 -19.09
N ALA A 134 -1.98 -20.40 -18.97
CA ALA A 134 -2.91 -20.32 -20.09
C ALA A 134 -3.62 -18.96 -20.06
N TYR A 135 -3.88 -18.39 -21.23
CA TYR A 135 -4.63 -17.14 -21.40
C TYR A 135 -6.04 -17.43 -21.94
N ASP A 136 -6.65 -18.48 -21.37
CA ASP A 136 -7.95 -19.06 -21.76
C ASP A 136 -9.11 -18.31 -21.07
N PHE A 137 -9.35 -17.05 -21.45
CA PHE A 137 -10.49 -16.24 -21.01
C PHE A 137 -11.83 -16.72 -21.63
N GLU A 138 -12.91 -16.73 -20.86
CA GLU A 138 -14.25 -17.10 -21.36
C GLU A 138 -14.85 -15.99 -22.26
N PRO A 139 -15.56 -16.32 -23.35
CA PRO A 139 -15.98 -15.35 -24.36
C PRO A 139 -17.16 -14.46 -23.91
N HIS A 140 -17.23 -13.25 -24.47
CA HIS A 140 -18.21 -12.22 -24.16
C HIS A 140 -19.01 -11.77 -25.40
N ASP A 141 -20.18 -11.16 -25.18
CA ASP A 141 -21.06 -10.58 -26.23
C ASP A 141 -21.04 -9.02 -26.22
N THR A 142 -20.11 -8.39 -25.48
CA THR A 142 -20.00 -6.91 -25.33
C THR A 142 -19.25 -6.24 -26.48
N THR A 143 -19.37 -4.91 -26.60
CA THR A 143 -18.66 -4.12 -27.62
C THR A 143 -17.16 -4.05 -27.37
N HIS A 144 -16.76 -4.00 -26.09
CA HIS A 144 -15.36 -3.88 -25.68
C HIS A 144 -14.95 -4.94 -24.67
N ALA A 145 -13.64 -5.20 -24.58
CA ALA A 145 -13.00 -5.99 -23.54
C ALA A 145 -11.73 -5.31 -22.98
N ALA A 146 -11.52 -5.45 -21.67
CA ALA A 146 -10.33 -4.95 -20.99
C ALA A 146 -9.75 -5.98 -20.01
N LEU A 147 -8.45 -6.19 -20.07
CA LEU A 147 -7.71 -7.05 -19.13
C LEU A 147 -7.07 -6.19 -18.05
N VAL A 148 -7.31 -6.51 -16.78
CA VAL A 148 -6.65 -5.88 -15.63
C VAL A 148 -5.52 -6.80 -15.18
N SER A 149 -4.28 -6.31 -15.06
CA SER A 149 -3.15 -7.15 -14.62
C SER A 149 -2.09 -6.38 -13.83
N HIS A 150 -1.33 -7.09 -13.01
CA HIS A 150 -0.33 -6.52 -12.10
C HIS A 150 1.05 -7.12 -12.37
N GLY A 151 2.02 -6.27 -12.75
CA GLY A 151 3.37 -6.69 -13.11
C GLY A 151 4.11 -5.67 -14.00
N LEU A 152 5.42 -5.86 -14.19
CA LEU A 152 6.23 -5.06 -15.11
C LEU A 152 6.15 -5.58 -16.56
N PHE A 153 5.35 -4.93 -17.40
CA PHE A 153 5.08 -5.32 -18.78
C PHE A 153 5.97 -4.60 -19.80
N GLN A 154 6.43 -5.34 -20.80
CA GLN A 154 6.99 -4.78 -22.03
C GLN A 154 5.84 -4.22 -22.90
N PRO A 155 6.09 -3.17 -23.71
CA PRO A 155 7.37 -2.54 -24.01
C PRO A 155 7.64 -1.24 -23.20
N PHE A 156 7.33 -1.22 -21.90
CA PHE A 156 7.76 -0.15 -20.98
C PHE A 156 9.21 -0.36 -20.48
N SER A 157 9.82 0.67 -19.88
CA SER A 157 11.27 0.70 -19.61
C SER A 157 11.76 -0.28 -18.55
N HIS A 158 10.86 -0.74 -17.67
CA HIS A 158 11.16 -1.70 -16.61
C HIS A 158 10.56 -3.09 -16.91
N GLY A 159 9.92 -3.25 -18.08
CA GLY A 159 9.13 -4.43 -18.42
C GLY A 159 9.95 -5.71 -18.60
N ASP A 160 9.48 -6.79 -17.99
CA ASP A 160 10.03 -8.15 -18.13
C ASP A 160 9.00 -9.18 -18.62
N TRP A 161 7.69 -8.89 -18.51
CA TRP A 161 6.60 -9.71 -19.03
C TRP A 161 6.19 -9.20 -20.41
N ASP A 162 6.23 -10.06 -21.43
CA ASP A 162 5.83 -9.67 -22.78
C ASP A 162 4.30 -9.60 -22.93
N ALA A 163 3.76 -8.38 -23.04
CA ALA A 163 2.33 -8.16 -23.25
C ALA A 163 1.88 -8.38 -24.70
N GLU A 164 2.79 -8.27 -25.69
CA GLU A 164 2.51 -8.63 -27.09
C GLU A 164 2.22 -10.15 -27.14
N ALA A 165 3.04 -10.93 -26.44
CA ALA A 165 2.84 -12.38 -26.29
C ALA A 165 1.60 -12.78 -25.47
N ILE A 166 1.11 -11.96 -24.53
CA ILE A 166 -0.18 -12.21 -23.85
C ILE A 166 -1.33 -12.01 -24.84
N LEU A 167 -1.33 -10.88 -25.55
CA LEU A 167 -2.38 -10.53 -26.50
C LEU A 167 -2.43 -11.48 -27.71
N GLU A 168 -1.30 -11.98 -28.20
CA GLU A 168 -1.26 -13.03 -29.24
C GLU A 168 -1.79 -14.40 -28.78
N GLN A 169 -1.80 -14.68 -27.47
CA GLN A 169 -2.19 -15.99 -26.92
C GLN A 169 -3.58 -16.00 -26.28
N ALA A 170 -4.16 -14.83 -25.98
CA ALA A 170 -5.48 -14.72 -25.40
C ALA A 170 -6.58 -15.27 -26.33
N THR A 171 -7.59 -15.90 -25.74
CA THR A 171 -8.82 -16.33 -26.43
C THR A 171 -9.78 -15.17 -26.77
N VAL A 172 -9.50 -13.97 -26.26
CA VAL A 172 -10.31 -12.75 -26.35
C VAL A 172 -9.44 -11.60 -26.86
N ASP A 173 -9.93 -10.85 -27.87
CA ASP A 173 -9.31 -9.62 -28.34
C ASP A 173 -9.58 -8.48 -27.33
N PHE A 174 -8.53 -7.86 -26.77
CA PHE A 174 -8.67 -6.76 -25.79
C PHE A 174 -8.46 -5.37 -26.40
N ASP A 175 -9.32 -4.41 -26.06
CA ASP A 175 -9.13 -2.99 -26.40
C ASP A 175 -8.10 -2.30 -25.48
N ALA A 176 -7.98 -2.76 -24.23
CA ALA A 176 -7.09 -2.17 -23.23
C ALA A 176 -6.52 -3.20 -22.25
N MET A 177 -5.30 -2.91 -21.76
CA MET A 177 -4.72 -3.52 -20.58
C MET A 177 -4.55 -2.44 -19.49
N LEU A 178 -5.16 -2.67 -18.33
CA LEU A 178 -5.14 -1.77 -17.18
C LEU A 178 -4.16 -2.31 -16.13
N LEU A 179 -3.05 -1.60 -15.92
CA LEU A 179 -1.85 -2.12 -15.28
C LEU A 179 -1.50 -1.42 -13.94
N GLY A 180 -1.08 -2.23 -12.96
CA GLY A 180 -0.37 -1.83 -11.74
C GLY A 180 1.01 -2.51 -11.64
N ASP A 181 1.78 -2.21 -10.58
CA ASP A 181 3.20 -2.51 -10.28
C ASP A 181 4.16 -1.35 -10.60
N ASP A 182 4.20 -0.81 -11.83
CA ASP A 182 5.02 0.39 -12.10
C ASP A 182 4.34 1.67 -11.58
N HIS A 183 4.82 2.15 -10.44
CA HIS A 183 4.43 3.42 -9.82
C HIS A 183 4.59 4.65 -10.75
N THR A 184 5.27 4.52 -11.89
CA THR A 184 5.43 5.55 -12.92
C THR A 184 4.25 5.52 -13.89
N PRO A 185 3.35 6.53 -13.89
CA PRO A 185 2.18 6.52 -14.77
C PRO A 185 2.59 6.60 -16.24
N ALA A 186 2.21 5.58 -17.00
CA ALA A 186 2.60 5.42 -18.40
C ALA A 186 1.45 4.88 -19.25
N ARG A 187 1.55 5.05 -20.58
CA ARG A 187 0.65 4.40 -21.54
C ARG A 187 1.30 4.16 -22.89
N ARG A 188 0.84 3.14 -23.60
CA ARG A 188 1.32 2.78 -24.93
C ARG A 188 0.25 1.97 -25.68
N GLU A 189 0.25 2.09 -27.00
CA GLU A 189 -0.54 1.27 -27.90
C GLU A 189 0.34 0.12 -28.42
N VAL A 190 -0.16 -1.12 -28.38
CA VAL A 190 0.46 -2.34 -28.91
C VAL A 190 -0.62 -3.07 -29.71
N ASP A 191 -0.40 -3.24 -31.02
CA ASP A 191 -1.32 -3.84 -31.99
C ASP A 191 -2.81 -3.41 -31.96
N GLY A 192 -3.07 -2.21 -31.42
CA GLY A 192 -4.39 -1.60 -31.28
C GLY A 192 -4.93 -1.62 -29.84
N THR A 193 -4.36 -2.45 -28.96
CA THR A 193 -4.66 -2.49 -27.53
C THR A 193 -3.94 -1.37 -26.78
N TRP A 194 -4.65 -0.68 -25.88
CA TRP A 194 -4.08 0.35 -25.01
C TRP A 194 -3.59 -0.20 -23.67
N LEU A 195 -2.28 -0.35 -23.52
CA LEU A 195 -1.64 -0.64 -22.23
C LEU A 195 -1.49 0.66 -21.45
N THR A 196 -1.90 0.70 -20.17
CA THR A 196 -1.65 1.86 -19.31
C THR A 196 -1.43 1.51 -17.85
N TYR A 197 -0.39 2.09 -17.26
CA TYR A 197 -0.19 2.14 -15.81
C TYR A 197 -0.95 3.30 -15.18
N CYS A 198 -1.65 3.04 -14.09
CA CYS A 198 -2.16 4.09 -13.21
C CYS A 198 -1.02 4.73 -12.39
N GLY A 199 -0.06 3.92 -11.93
CA GLY A 199 0.95 4.32 -10.95
C GLY A 199 0.37 4.65 -9.57
N SER A 200 1.25 4.89 -8.60
CA SER A 200 0.88 5.05 -7.19
C SER A 200 -0.01 6.24 -6.89
N THR A 201 -0.90 6.08 -5.89
CA THR A 201 -1.80 7.12 -5.37
C THR A 201 -1.10 8.07 -4.40
N GLU A 202 -0.11 7.60 -3.64
CA GLU A 202 0.80 8.41 -2.82
C GLU A 202 2.25 7.91 -3.01
N ARG A 203 3.24 8.77 -2.79
CA ARG A 203 4.66 8.52 -3.10
C ARG A 203 5.23 7.45 -2.18
N ALA A 204 5.46 6.25 -2.71
CA ALA A 204 6.08 5.15 -1.97
C ALA A 204 7.61 5.31 -1.84
N SER A 205 8.26 5.98 -2.79
CA SER A 205 9.71 6.20 -2.80
C SER A 205 10.13 7.67 -2.90
N ALA A 206 11.36 7.98 -2.49
CA ALA A 206 11.98 9.29 -2.68
C ALA A 206 12.34 9.60 -4.17
N SER A 207 12.12 8.62 -5.06
CA SER A 207 12.24 8.73 -6.52
C SER A 207 10.98 9.30 -7.17
N GLU A 208 9.79 9.05 -6.59
CA GLU A 208 8.47 9.44 -7.12
C GLU A 208 8.22 10.94 -6.98
N ARG A 209 8.91 11.75 -7.79
CA ARG A 209 8.85 13.21 -7.74
C ARG A 209 7.55 13.76 -8.34
N GLU A 210 7.08 13.16 -9.43
CA GLU A 210 5.90 13.60 -10.17
C GLU A 210 4.59 13.42 -9.39
N ALA A 211 3.55 14.16 -9.79
CA ALA A 211 2.23 14.09 -9.19
C ALA A 211 1.64 12.66 -9.28
N ARG A 212 1.02 12.23 -8.19
CA ARG A 212 0.36 10.94 -8.03
C ARG A 212 -1.09 11.02 -8.52
N GLY A 213 -1.77 9.88 -8.68
CA GLY A 213 -3.17 9.84 -9.10
C GLY A 213 -3.50 8.71 -10.09
N TYR A 214 -4.69 8.78 -10.65
CA TYR A 214 -5.36 7.71 -11.39
C TYR A 214 -5.60 8.08 -12.86
N ASN A 215 -6.16 7.15 -13.63
CA ASN A 215 -6.58 7.36 -15.01
C ASN A 215 -8.10 7.19 -15.14
N LEU A 216 -8.81 8.14 -15.73
CA LEU A 216 -10.17 7.89 -16.24
C LEU A 216 -10.04 7.22 -17.61
N VAL A 217 -10.74 6.11 -17.81
CA VAL A 217 -10.74 5.34 -19.05
C VAL A 217 -12.17 5.31 -19.60
N THR A 218 -12.34 5.67 -20.86
CA THR A 218 -13.64 5.71 -21.55
C THR A 218 -13.62 4.78 -22.75
N PHE A 219 -14.58 3.86 -22.81
CA PHE A 219 -14.81 2.93 -23.91
C PHE A 219 -16.08 3.36 -24.67
N ASP A 220 -15.97 3.77 -25.94
CA ASP A 220 -17.14 4.23 -26.73
C ASP A 220 -17.00 3.96 -28.25
N ASP A 221 -16.57 4.93 -29.08
CA ASP A 221 -16.09 4.69 -30.45
C ASP A 221 -14.66 4.04 -30.48
N GLY A 222 -14.15 3.65 -29.31
CA GLY A 222 -12.77 3.25 -29.01
C GLY A 222 -12.37 3.65 -27.58
N VAL A 223 -11.09 3.49 -27.22
CA VAL A 223 -10.58 3.81 -25.87
C VAL A 223 -9.96 5.22 -25.81
N ASP A 224 -10.41 6.06 -24.87
CA ASP A 224 -9.72 7.29 -24.46
C ASP A 224 -9.27 7.20 -22.99
N ILE A 225 -8.03 7.61 -22.72
CA ILE A 225 -7.39 7.52 -21.41
C ILE A 225 -6.98 8.93 -20.97
N ARG A 226 -7.42 9.36 -19.78
CA ARG A 226 -7.17 10.69 -19.25
C ARG A 226 -6.66 10.61 -17.81
N ARG A 227 -5.38 10.89 -17.61
CA ARG A 227 -4.81 11.01 -16.26
C ARG A 227 -5.46 12.15 -15.47
N ARG A 228 -5.61 11.91 -14.17
CA ARG A 228 -5.92 12.89 -13.13
C ARG A 228 -4.82 12.88 -12.09
N SER A 229 -4.70 13.98 -11.36
CA SER A 229 -3.69 14.18 -10.31
C SER A 229 -4.39 14.48 -9.01
N ILE A 230 -4.05 13.74 -7.96
CA ILE A 230 -4.62 13.90 -6.62
C ILE A 230 -3.68 14.69 -5.70
N GLU A 231 -4.26 15.43 -4.76
CA GLU A 231 -3.55 16.29 -3.81
C GLU A 231 -2.89 15.41 -2.73
N THR A 232 -1.60 15.17 -2.92
CA THR A 232 -0.74 14.36 -2.03
C THR A 232 0.09 15.24 -1.10
N ARG A 233 0.65 14.67 -0.02
CA ARG A 233 1.47 15.46 0.92
C ARG A 233 2.61 16.18 0.17
N PRO A 234 2.93 17.44 0.50
CA PRO A 234 4.03 18.15 -0.17
C PRO A 234 5.38 17.44 0.01
N PHE A 235 6.03 17.10 -1.10
CA PHE A 235 7.43 16.66 -1.12
C PHE A 235 8.34 17.80 -1.62
N VAL A 236 9.30 18.17 -0.79
CA VAL A 236 10.26 19.24 -1.04
C VAL A 236 11.61 18.61 -1.38
N PHE A 237 11.85 18.44 -2.69
CA PHE A 237 13.12 17.94 -3.22
C PHE A 237 14.13 19.08 -3.35
N VAL A 238 15.28 18.93 -2.70
CA VAL A 238 16.36 19.94 -2.65
C VAL A 238 17.68 19.31 -3.10
N ASP A 239 17.87 19.24 -4.42
CA ASP A 239 19.11 18.74 -5.01
C ASP A 239 20.17 19.85 -5.09
N LEU A 240 21.40 19.53 -4.68
CA LEU A 240 22.50 20.47 -4.49
C LEU A 240 23.85 19.86 -4.92
N GLU A 241 24.43 20.39 -5.99
CA GLU A 241 25.85 20.26 -6.27
C GLU A 241 26.60 21.34 -5.46
N LEU A 242 27.44 20.94 -4.51
CA LEU A 242 28.24 21.85 -3.68
C LEU A 242 29.63 22.07 -4.29
N ALA A 243 30.02 23.34 -4.46
CA ALA A 243 31.38 23.69 -4.86
C ALA A 243 32.37 23.60 -3.67
N ALA A 244 33.67 23.44 -3.96
CA ALA A 244 34.70 23.43 -2.93
C ALA A 244 34.66 24.69 -2.04
N GLY A 245 34.47 24.50 -0.72
CA GLY A 245 34.24 25.57 0.26
C GLY A 245 32.77 25.95 0.49
N GLU A 246 31.81 25.26 -0.14
CA GLU A 246 30.40 25.27 0.27
C GLU A 246 30.11 24.06 1.16
N GLY A 247 29.45 24.30 2.31
CA GLY A 247 29.13 23.27 3.30
C GLY A 247 27.72 23.39 3.86
N ALA A 248 27.51 22.97 5.10
CA ALA A 248 26.17 22.85 5.70
C ALA A 248 25.32 24.14 5.66
N GLU A 249 25.94 25.33 5.75
CA GLU A 249 25.21 26.61 5.62
C GLU A 249 24.62 26.81 4.23
N ARG A 250 25.26 26.32 3.17
CA ARG A 250 24.75 26.40 1.79
C ARG A 250 23.49 25.55 1.65
N VAL A 251 23.51 24.35 2.23
CA VAL A 251 22.38 23.43 2.27
C VAL A 251 21.23 24.02 3.08
N ARG A 252 21.47 24.48 4.32
CA ARG A 252 20.49 25.20 5.15
C ARG A 252 19.87 26.39 4.41
N THR A 253 20.69 27.21 3.77
CA THR A 253 20.27 28.40 3.00
C THR A 253 19.38 28.03 1.82
N ARG A 254 19.54 26.84 1.23
CA ARG A 254 18.66 26.35 0.16
C ARG A 254 17.37 25.75 0.71
N VAL A 255 17.45 24.85 1.69
CA VAL A 255 16.29 24.22 2.34
C VAL A 255 15.33 25.29 2.89
N GLY A 256 15.86 26.31 3.56
CA GLY A 256 15.09 27.45 4.07
C GLY A 256 14.57 28.46 3.02
N GLN A 257 14.60 28.14 1.73
CA GLN A 257 13.90 28.89 0.66
C GLN A 257 12.56 28.28 0.27
N HIS A 258 12.28 27.06 0.76
CA HIS A 258 11.03 26.35 0.52
C HIS A 258 10.09 26.52 1.71
N ASP A 259 8.79 26.35 1.46
CA ASP A 259 7.87 26.03 2.54
C ASP A 259 8.12 24.57 2.98
N LEU A 260 8.07 24.32 4.28
CA LEU A 260 8.42 23.05 4.91
C LEU A 260 7.31 22.55 5.86
N GLU A 261 6.27 23.34 6.10
CA GLU A 261 5.20 22.98 7.05
C GLU A 261 4.47 21.71 6.58
N ASP A 262 4.43 20.69 7.44
CA ASP A 262 3.88 19.35 7.18
C ASP A 262 4.53 18.56 6.01
N ALA A 263 5.62 19.06 5.43
CA ALA A 263 6.23 18.49 4.23
C ALA A 263 7.18 17.32 4.48
N VAL A 264 7.38 16.48 3.45
CA VAL A 264 8.50 15.54 3.36
C VAL A 264 9.67 16.20 2.62
N VAL A 265 10.77 16.44 3.31
CA VAL A 265 11.95 17.14 2.78
C VAL A 265 13.03 16.13 2.42
N ILE A 266 13.33 16.02 1.12
CA ILE A 266 14.38 15.13 0.59
C ILE A 266 15.51 16.00 0.04
N VAL A 267 16.65 16.02 0.72
CA VAL A 267 17.84 16.76 0.28
C VAL A 267 18.81 15.79 -0.41
N THR A 268 19.27 16.11 -1.62
CA THR A 268 20.32 15.34 -2.31
C THR A 268 21.58 16.20 -2.40
N ILE A 269 22.74 15.67 -2.00
CA ILE A 269 24.00 16.42 -2.01
C ILE A 269 25.04 15.69 -2.89
N GLU A 270 25.61 16.42 -3.85
CA GLU A 270 26.62 15.97 -4.81
C GLU A 270 27.74 17.03 -4.93
N GLY A 271 28.81 16.77 -5.69
CA GLY A 271 29.92 17.73 -5.91
C GLY A 271 31.11 17.63 -4.93
N GLU A 272 31.95 18.67 -4.89
CA GLU A 272 33.25 18.70 -4.19
C GLU A 272 33.24 19.55 -2.89
N GLY A 273 32.05 19.83 -2.33
CA GLY A 273 31.90 20.68 -1.15
C GLY A 273 32.44 20.09 0.17
N GLU A 274 32.31 20.86 1.25
CA GLU A 274 32.69 20.45 2.61
C GLU A 274 31.77 19.34 3.16
N ARG A 275 32.21 18.63 4.21
CA ARG A 275 31.40 17.59 4.89
C ARG A 275 30.13 18.21 5.47
N VAL A 276 28.97 17.65 5.12
CA VAL A 276 27.65 18.09 5.64
C VAL A 276 27.11 17.00 6.57
N PRO A 277 27.01 17.22 7.89
CA PRO A 277 26.37 16.27 8.79
C PRO A 277 24.86 16.17 8.49
N PRO A 278 24.32 15.01 8.09
CA PRO A 278 22.90 14.85 7.75
C PRO A 278 21.95 15.36 8.84
N ALA A 279 22.19 14.93 10.08
CA ALA A 279 21.37 15.27 11.25
C ALA A 279 21.15 16.78 11.42
N THR A 280 22.16 17.62 11.18
CA THR A 280 22.05 19.08 11.37
C THR A 280 21.25 19.78 10.26
N ILE A 281 21.06 19.12 9.11
CA ILE A 281 20.17 19.61 8.04
C ILE A 281 18.75 19.09 8.28
N GLU A 282 18.60 17.84 8.72
CA GLU A 282 17.29 17.28 9.06
C GLU A 282 16.66 17.97 10.30
N GLU A 283 17.44 18.23 11.35
CA GLU A 283 17.05 19.01 12.53
C GLU A 283 16.58 20.41 12.11
N PHE A 284 17.37 21.11 11.28
CA PHE A 284 17.02 22.43 10.73
C PHE A 284 15.71 22.45 9.93
N ALA A 285 15.34 21.34 9.29
CA ALA A 285 14.07 21.20 8.57
C ALA A 285 12.90 20.88 9.52
N ARG A 286 13.09 19.97 10.49
CA ARG A 286 12.09 19.63 11.52
C ARG A 286 11.76 20.84 12.41
N ASP A 287 12.75 21.66 12.75
CA ASP A 287 12.62 22.98 13.40
C ASP A 287 11.73 23.98 12.63
N ARG A 288 11.39 23.69 11.37
CA ARG A 288 10.55 24.50 10.47
C ARG A 288 9.25 23.82 10.08
N GLY A 289 8.86 22.74 10.77
CA GLY A 289 7.60 22.04 10.55
C GLY A 289 7.67 20.88 9.56
N ALA A 290 8.85 20.49 9.06
CA ALA A 290 8.98 19.31 8.21
C ALA A 290 8.63 18.04 8.99
N LEU A 291 7.57 17.35 8.56
CA LEU A 291 7.13 16.07 9.12
C LEU A 291 8.26 15.03 9.04
N VAL A 292 8.85 14.91 7.85
CA VAL A 292 10.01 14.06 7.60
C VAL A 292 11.07 14.90 6.92
N ALA A 293 12.32 14.73 7.35
CA ALA A 293 13.49 15.23 6.65
C ALA A 293 14.49 14.08 6.48
N ARG A 294 15.07 13.96 5.28
CA ARG A 294 16.13 12.99 4.92
C ARG A 294 17.18 13.66 4.06
N VAL A 295 18.45 13.30 4.27
CA VAL A 295 19.59 13.82 3.51
C VAL A 295 20.37 12.68 2.86
N ASN A 296 20.36 12.65 1.53
CA ASN A 296 21.10 11.73 0.70
C ASN A 296 22.40 12.41 0.24
N ASP A 297 23.45 12.35 1.06
CA ASP A 297 24.79 12.80 0.63
C ASP A 297 25.46 11.68 -0.18
N ARG A 298 25.65 11.92 -1.47
CA ARG A 298 26.16 10.95 -2.46
C ARG A 298 27.67 11.09 -2.71
N ARG A 299 28.36 11.91 -1.92
CA ARG A 299 29.78 12.23 -2.11
C ARG A 299 30.65 11.25 -1.32
N GLU A 300 31.69 10.72 -1.97
CA GLU A 300 32.80 10.07 -1.28
C GLU A 300 33.64 11.14 -0.58
N ILE A 301 33.66 11.14 0.76
CA ILE A 301 34.40 12.10 1.59
C ILE A 301 35.30 11.31 2.54
N ASP A 302 36.62 11.49 2.45
CA ASP A 302 37.61 10.83 3.30
C ASP A 302 37.32 11.05 4.81
N GLU A 303 37.21 9.96 5.56
CA GLU A 303 36.89 9.96 7.00
C GLU A 303 38.10 10.29 7.89
N GLU A 304 38.71 11.48 7.74
CA GLU A 304 39.53 12.01 8.82
C GLU A 304 38.64 12.38 10.03
N ALA A 305 38.83 11.64 11.13
CA ALA A 305 38.10 11.69 12.39
C ALA A 305 36.66 11.12 12.39
N ALA A 306 36.55 9.79 12.24
CA ALA A 306 35.52 9.03 12.95
C ALA A 306 35.80 9.03 14.47
N TYR A 307 34.75 9.17 15.29
CA TYR A 307 34.83 8.90 16.73
C TYR A 307 34.53 7.41 16.94
N ASP A 308 35.44 6.67 17.58
CA ASP A 308 35.34 5.22 17.84
C ASP A 308 34.28 4.92 18.92
N VAL A 309 33.00 5.00 18.54
CA VAL A 309 31.84 4.69 19.38
C VAL A 309 31.40 3.25 19.09
N ARG A 310 31.98 2.31 19.83
CA ARG A 310 31.63 0.89 19.74
C ARG A 310 30.34 0.62 20.51
N PHE A 311 29.23 0.63 19.79
CA PHE A 311 28.13 -0.26 20.13
C PHE A 311 28.58 -1.72 19.89
N ALA A 312 27.99 -2.67 20.61
CA ALA A 312 28.09 -4.07 20.19
C ALA A 312 27.28 -4.23 18.92
N ASP A 313 27.85 -4.84 17.89
CA ASP A 313 27.16 -5.02 16.61
C ASP A 313 26.03 -6.06 16.78
N PRO A 314 24.74 -5.68 16.61
CA PRO A 314 23.65 -6.62 16.72
C PRO A 314 23.64 -7.62 15.55
N ASP A 315 24.21 -7.28 14.39
CA ASP A 315 24.30 -8.17 13.25
C ASP A 315 25.34 -9.26 13.48
N ASP A 316 26.43 -9.00 14.22
CA ASP A 316 27.35 -10.05 14.66
C ASP A 316 26.66 -11.03 15.62
N ALA A 317 25.87 -10.54 16.58
CA ALA A 317 25.10 -11.40 17.49
C ALA A 317 24.01 -12.21 16.75
N VAL A 318 23.53 -11.73 15.60
CA VAL A 318 22.65 -12.49 14.70
C VAL A 318 23.44 -13.48 13.85
N ARG A 319 24.59 -13.11 13.27
CA ARG A 319 25.49 -14.01 12.52
C ARG A 319 25.91 -15.22 13.36
N ASP A 320 26.41 -14.98 14.58
CA ASP A 320 26.75 -16.01 15.56
C ASP A 320 25.58 -17.00 15.76
N ARG A 321 24.34 -16.50 15.74
CA ARG A 321 23.14 -17.33 15.90
C ARG A 321 22.69 -18.03 14.61
N ILE A 322 22.92 -17.43 13.44
CA ILE A 322 22.64 -18.03 12.12
C ILE A 322 23.58 -19.22 11.87
N ASP A 323 24.87 -19.08 12.16
CA ASP A 323 25.85 -20.16 12.02
C ASP A 323 25.50 -21.37 12.90
N GLN A 324 24.98 -21.12 14.12
CA GLN A 324 24.47 -22.16 15.03
C GLN A 324 23.22 -22.91 14.51
N LEU A 325 22.48 -22.38 13.53
CA LEU A 325 21.27 -23.05 12.99
C LEU A 325 21.59 -24.19 12.02
N GLY A 326 22.85 -24.34 11.59
CA GLY A 326 23.23 -25.41 10.64
C GLY A 326 22.56 -25.26 9.27
N LEU A 327 22.37 -24.02 8.80
CA LEU A 327 21.80 -23.74 7.47
C LEU A 327 22.58 -24.47 6.36
N SER A 328 21.92 -24.80 5.26
CA SER A 328 22.63 -25.24 4.06
C SER A 328 23.38 -24.08 3.42
N PRO A 329 24.41 -24.31 2.58
CA PRO A 329 25.08 -23.24 1.83
C PRO A 329 24.10 -22.33 1.08
N ALA A 330 23.11 -22.91 0.39
CA ALA A 330 22.04 -22.17 -0.28
C ALA A 330 21.20 -21.33 0.71
N ALA A 331 20.80 -21.90 1.86
CA ALA A 331 19.99 -21.18 2.84
C ALA A 331 20.75 -20.03 3.53
N ALA A 332 22.06 -20.19 3.77
CA ALA A 332 22.90 -19.12 4.29
C ALA A 332 23.12 -17.99 3.26
N GLU A 333 23.28 -18.31 1.98
CA GLU A 333 23.39 -17.31 0.91
C GLU A 333 22.09 -16.51 0.74
N LEU A 334 20.93 -17.17 0.79
CA LEU A 334 19.63 -16.49 0.74
C LEU A 334 19.37 -15.62 1.99
N ASP A 335 19.79 -16.08 3.17
CA ASP A 335 19.73 -15.29 4.41
C ASP A 335 20.62 -14.03 4.33
N GLU A 336 21.76 -14.08 3.64
CA GLU A 336 22.56 -12.88 3.33
C GLU A 336 21.84 -11.96 2.34
N VAL A 337 21.25 -12.49 1.24
CA VAL A 337 20.49 -11.68 0.26
C VAL A 337 19.34 -10.93 0.92
N VAL A 338 18.62 -11.58 1.84
CA VAL A 338 17.50 -10.98 2.59
C VAL A 338 17.97 -9.98 3.64
N ARG A 339 19.03 -10.26 4.43
CA ARG A 339 19.45 -9.38 5.54
C ARG A 339 20.37 -8.24 5.14
N ALA A 340 21.21 -8.39 4.11
CA ALA A 340 22.30 -7.45 3.85
C ALA A 340 21.87 -6.11 3.22
N SER A 341 20.57 -5.88 2.99
CA SER A 341 20.01 -4.66 2.39
C SER A 341 20.66 -4.22 1.06
N LYS A 342 21.25 -5.19 0.34
CA LYS A 342 21.86 -5.03 -0.99
C LYS A 342 20.81 -4.99 -2.11
N VAL A 343 19.61 -5.45 -1.79
CA VAL A 343 18.42 -5.51 -2.64
C VAL A 343 17.35 -4.66 -1.97
N ALA A 344 16.53 -3.93 -2.73
CA ALA A 344 15.39 -3.20 -2.18
C ALA A 344 14.27 -4.17 -1.80
N ASP A 345 13.52 -3.91 -0.73
CA ASP A 345 12.55 -4.85 -0.15
C ASP A 345 11.54 -5.43 -1.17
N SER A 346 11.06 -4.61 -2.11
CA SER A 346 10.18 -4.99 -3.24
C SER A 346 10.77 -6.05 -4.16
N ASN A 347 12.09 -6.14 -4.24
CA ASN A 347 12.83 -7.00 -5.17
C ASN A 347 13.47 -8.21 -4.47
N VAL A 348 13.23 -8.40 -3.16
CA VAL A 348 13.85 -9.49 -2.37
C VAL A 348 13.31 -10.86 -2.78
N ASP A 349 11.99 -11.05 -2.84
CA ASP A 349 11.36 -12.31 -3.31
C ASP A 349 11.89 -12.68 -4.70
N ASP A 350 11.98 -11.69 -5.58
CA ASP A 350 12.43 -11.75 -6.96
C ASP A 350 13.92 -12.17 -7.11
N SER A 351 14.78 -11.62 -6.23
CA SER A 351 16.22 -11.92 -6.19
C SER A 351 16.50 -13.29 -5.56
N VAL A 352 15.72 -13.67 -4.55
CA VAL A 352 15.73 -15.01 -3.94
C VAL A 352 15.28 -16.06 -4.95
N GLU A 353 14.20 -15.83 -5.69
CA GLU A 353 13.71 -16.74 -6.75
C GLU A 353 14.75 -16.93 -7.86
N SER A 354 15.42 -15.85 -8.26
CA SER A 354 16.49 -15.87 -9.27
C SER A 354 17.69 -16.69 -8.77
N ARG A 355 18.17 -16.46 -7.54
CA ARG A 355 19.32 -17.19 -6.99
C ARG A 355 19.00 -18.67 -6.74
N VAL A 356 17.78 -19.00 -6.30
CA VAL A 356 17.34 -20.40 -6.15
C VAL A 356 17.37 -21.13 -7.50
N ARG A 357 16.93 -20.50 -8.61
CA ARG A 357 17.05 -21.12 -9.94
C ARG A 357 18.49 -21.42 -10.30
N GLU A 358 19.41 -20.45 -10.16
CA GLU A 358 20.83 -20.66 -10.47
C GLU A 358 21.40 -21.86 -9.73
N LEU A 359 21.11 -22.01 -8.43
CA LEU A 359 21.57 -23.14 -7.63
C LEU A 359 20.92 -24.50 -8.01
N VAL A 360 19.71 -24.48 -8.58
CA VAL A 360 19.03 -25.67 -9.12
C VAL A 360 19.58 -26.04 -10.50
N ASP A 361 19.84 -25.07 -11.38
CA ASP A 361 20.39 -25.25 -12.72
C ASP A 361 21.88 -25.66 -12.70
N GLU A 362 22.65 -25.20 -11.70
CA GLU A 362 24.00 -25.72 -11.40
C GLU A 362 23.97 -27.20 -10.98
N GLY A 363 22.84 -27.69 -10.48
CA GLY A 363 22.58 -29.11 -10.19
C GLY A 363 23.31 -29.69 -8.97
N ASP A 364 23.93 -28.85 -8.13
CA ASP A 364 24.68 -29.30 -6.95
C ASP A 364 23.77 -29.51 -5.73
N ALA A 365 23.23 -30.73 -5.63
CA ALA A 365 22.40 -31.17 -4.51
C ALA A 365 23.12 -31.20 -3.15
N GLU A 366 24.43 -30.94 -3.05
CA GLU A 366 25.11 -30.75 -1.77
C GLU A 366 24.80 -29.35 -1.16
N GLN A 367 24.53 -28.32 -1.98
CA GLN A 367 24.25 -26.95 -1.51
C GLN A 367 22.93 -26.81 -0.73
N PHE A 368 22.02 -27.77 -0.88
CA PHE A 368 20.73 -27.85 -0.19
C PHE A 368 20.76 -28.74 1.06
N LYS A 369 21.92 -29.30 1.45
CA LYS A 369 22.06 -30.09 2.67
C LYS A 369 22.39 -29.18 3.87
N PRO A 370 21.70 -29.33 5.01
CA PRO A 370 22.05 -28.62 6.24
C PRO A 370 23.52 -28.84 6.62
N ALA A 371 24.19 -27.77 7.04
CA ALA A 371 25.46 -27.90 7.75
C ALA A 371 25.24 -28.61 9.10
N PRO A 372 26.25 -29.31 9.65
CA PRO A 372 26.16 -29.82 11.01
C PRO A 372 26.10 -28.63 11.99
N ALA A 373 24.93 -28.41 12.61
CA ALA A 373 24.77 -27.40 13.64
C ALA A 373 25.73 -27.68 14.82
N GLU A 374 26.42 -26.64 15.31
CA GLU A 374 27.27 -26.74 16.50
C GLU A 374 26.38 -26.81 17.76
N GLY A 375 26.04 -28.04 18.15
CA GLY A 375 25.35 -28.33 19.41
C GLY A 375 26.29 -28.26 20.61
N ASP A 376 25.74 -27.87 21.77
CA ASP A 376 26.49 -27.64 23.01
C ASP A 376 27.42 -28.81 23.40
N GLY A 377 28.66 -28.47 23.75
CA GLY A 377 29.67 -29.44 24.14
C GLY A 377 29.32 -30.16 25.45
N GLU A 378 29.24 -31.49 25.40
CA GLU A 378 29.02 -32.34 26.58
C GLU A 378 30.12 -32.09 27.64
N ALA A 379 29.71 -31.90 28.89
CA ALA A 379 30.64 -31.77 30.01
C ALA A 379 31.26 -33.13 30.37
N ASP A 380 32.58 -33.26 30.20
CA ASP A 380 33.34 -34.49 30.49
C ASP A 380 33.47 -34.71 32.01
N ASP A 381 32.81 -35.74 32.54
CA ASP A 381 32.78 -36.08 33.96
C ASP A 381 33.97 -36.99 34.33
N GLY A 382 35.10 -36.35 34.65
CA GLY A 382 36.43 -36.97 34.75
C GLY A 382 37.08 -36.92 36.14
N ASP A 383 36.43 -37.52 37.16
CA ASP A 383 36.87 -37.58 38.57
C ASP A 383 38.37 -37.85 38.80
N ASN A 384 39.02 -36.98 39.60
CA ASN A 384 40.18 -37.37 40.39
C ASN A 384 40.34 -36.49 41.66
N MET A 385 40.53 -37.15 42.81
CA MET A 385 40.56 -36.51 44.14
C MET A 385 41.95 -36.04 44.58
N GLU A 386 42.03 -34.90 45.27
CA GLU A 386 42.82 -34.79 46.51
C GLU A 386 42.20 -33.73 47.46
N ALA A 387 42.43 -33.86 48.78
CA ALA A 387 41.59 -33.23 49.82
C ALA A 387 42.23 -31.99 50.50
N GLY A 388 41.40 -31.05 51.00
CA GLY A 388 41.87 -29.73 51.46
C GLY A 388 41.09 -28.97 52.58
N ASP A 389 40.13 -29.60 53.26
CA ASP A 389 39.57 -29.26 54.61
C ASP A 389 39.05 -27.82 54.99
N SER A 390 37.90 -27.78 55.68
CA SER A 390 37.26 -26.65 56.43
C SER A 390 36.75 -25.40 55.65
N ASP A 391 35.66 -24.72 56.02
CA ASP A 391 34.75 -24.84 57.20
C ASP A 391 33.28 -24.37 56.87
N ASP A 392 32.35 -24.61 57.80
CA ASP A 392 30.86 -24.43 57.71
C ASP A 392 30.34 -23.00 57.36
N THR A 393 29.11 -22.75 56.84
CA THR A 393 27.81 -22.94 57.55
C THR A 393 26.55 -22.75 56.65
N GLU A 394 25.49 -23.51 56.96
CA GLU A 394 24.03 -23.53 56.61
C GLU A 394 23.35 -22.24 56.06
N GLY A 395 22.23 -22.29 55.29
CA GLY A 395 21.44 -23.42 54.72
C GLY A 395 19.94 -23.07 54.42
N SER A 396 19.18 -24.02 53.82
CA SER A 396 17.69 -24.08 53.68
C SER A 396 16.97 -23.12 52.68
N ASP A 397 15.94 -23.49 51.89
CA ASP A 397 15.54 -24.79 51.27
C ASP A 397 14.43 -24.60 50.18
N SER A 398 14.19 -25.64 49.36
CA SER A 398 12.99 -25.97 48.53
C SER A 398 12.29 -24.96 47.57
N ASP A 399 12.32 -25.26 46.27
CA ASP A 399 11.20 -25.57 45.31
C ASP A 399 9.79 -24.99 45.58
N ASP A 400 8.97 -24.54 44.61
CA ASP A 400 8.46 -25.28 43.42
C ASP A 400 7.76 -24.31 42.38
N GLU A 401 7.18 -24.84 41.28
CA GLU A 401 6.69 -24.11 40.09
C GLU A 401 5.42 -23.21 40.25
N PRO A 402 5.24 -22.18 39.38
CA PRO A 402 4.04 -21.35 39.30
C PRO A 402 3.04 -21.76 38.19
N ALA A 403 1.73 -21.68 38.47
CA ALA A 403 0.67 -21.77 37.47
C ALA A 403 -0.62 -21.03 37.89
N GLY A 404 -1.42 -20.55 36.91
CA GLY A 404 -2.86 -20.34 37.10
C GLY A 404 -3.37 -18.94 37.50
N ASP A 405 -3.25 -17.99 36.57
CA ASP A 405 -4.34 -17.14 36.00
C ASP A 405 -5.47 -16.50 36.88
N SER A 406 -5.82 -15.27 36.49
CA SER A 406 -7.10 -14.56 36.67
C SER A 406 -7.58 -14.09 38.06
N ILE A 407 -8.24 -12.91 38.09
CA ILE A 407 -9.61 -12.64 38.60
C ILE A 407 -9.89 -11.11 38.53
N ALA A 408 -11.17 -10.71 38.44
CA ALA A 408 -11.60 -9.32 38.28
C ALA A 408 -12.75 -8.87 39.22
N ASP A 409 -12.76 -7.56 39.49
CA ASP A 409 -13.91 -6.63 39.59
C ASP A 409 -14.78 -6.43 40.87
N ALA A 410 -15.27 -5.18 40.99
CA ALA A 410 -16.47 -4.64 41.65
C ALA A 410 -16.58 -4.59 43.21
N PRO A 411 -17.55 -3.84 43.83
CA PRO A 411 -18.53 -2.84 43.29
C PRO A 411 -18.74 -1.51 44.11
N ALA A 412 -19.51 -0.54 43.54
CA ALA A 412 -20.56 0.36 44.14
C ALA A 412 -20.31 1.27 45.40
N GLU A 413 -21.02 2.37 45.77
CA GLU A 413 -22.13 3.30 45.34
C GLU A 413 -22.21 4.46 46.42
N ASP A 414 -22.91 5.62 46.39
CA ASP A 414 -23.56 6.53 45.41
C ASP A 414 -23.96 7.90 46.10
N GLY A 415 -24.24 8.98 45.34
CA GLY A 415 -25.12 10.14 45.70
C GLY A 415 -24.56 11.37 46.48
N THR A 416 -25.08 12.61 46.37
CA THR A 416 -26.05 13.27 45.43
C THR A 416 -26.05 14.83 45.59
N GLU A 417 -26.63 15.58 44.63
CA GLU A 417 -27.13 17.01 44.71
C GLU A 417 -26.10 18.20 44.82
N SER A 418 -26.30 19.43 44.28
CA SER A 418 -27.31 20.05 43.37
C SER A 418 -26.82 21.44 42.80
N GLU A 419 -27.61 22.06 41.90
CA GLU A 419 -27.56 23.44 41.33
C GLU A 419 -26.37 23.83 40.39
N GLY A 420 -26.53 24.61 39.30
CA GLY A 420 -27.72 25.06 38.54
C GLY A 420 -27.65 26.47 37.92
N SER A 421 -27.62 26.62 36.58
CA SER A 421 -27.96 27.87 35.84
C SER A 421 -28.05 27.65 34.31
N GLU A 422 -28.94 28.38 33.63
CA GLU A 422 -29.08 28.43 32.16
C GLU A 422 -28.89 29.85 31.57
N ALA A 423 -28.86 29.92 30.22
CA ALA A 423 -29.43 30.97 29.36
C ALA A 423 -28.63 32.25 28.96
N ASN A 424 -29.05 32.75 27.79
CA ASN A 424 -28.69 33.97 27.03
C ASN A 424 -27.29 34.01 26.36
N ASP A 425 -27.12 34.09 25.03
CA ASP A 425 -27.93 34.54 23.87
C ASP A 425 -28.03 36.07 23.61
N THR A 426 -28.05 36.40 22.31
CA THR A 426 -28.25 37.70 21.64
C THR A 426 -27.10 38.72 21.69
N GLN A 427 -26.41 38.89 20.56
CA GLN A 427 -26.51 40.15 19.80
C GLN A 427 -26.04 40.04 18.34
N ALA A 428 -26.98 40.20 17.41
CA ALA A 428 -26.70 40.63 16.04
C ALA A 428 -26.72 42.17 15.99
N ASN A 429 -25.99 42.77 15.05
CA ASN A 429 -26.12 44.20 14.74
C ASN A 429 -25.81 44.44 13.26
N GLY A 430 -26.62 45.26 12.59
CA GLY A 430 -26.45 45.56 11.17
C GLY A 430 -27.16 46.85 10.77
N GLU A 431 -26.51 47.64 9.92
CA GLU A 431 -27.05 48.84 9.29
C GLU A 431 -26.60 48.88 7.82
N GLY A 432 -27.51 49.21 6.90
CA GLY A 432 -27.23 49.20 5.45
C GLY A 432 -28.48 49.20 4.59
N THR A 433 -29.10 50.37 4.41
CA THR A 433 -30.20 50.62 3.45
C THR A 433 -29.63 50.89 2.05
N ASP A 434 -30.34 50.98 0.91
CA ASP A 434 -31.77 51.12 0.56
C ASP A 434 -32.09 50.35 -0.75
N GLY A 435 -33.37 50.19 -1.10
CA GLY A 435 -33.82 49.82 -2.46
C GLY A 435 -34.20 51.05 -3.31
N PRO A 436 -35.14 50.98 -4.28
CA PRO A 436 -35.79 49.80 -4.89
C PRO A 436 -35.81 49.85 -6.45
N ASP A 437 -36.35 48.82 -7.14
CA ASP A 437 -37.55 48.97 -7.99
C ASP A 437 -38.15 47.62 -8.47
N GLN A 438 -39.40 47.64 -8.94
CA GLN A 438 -40.09 46.56 -9.68
C GLN A 438 -40.63 47.13 -11.03
N PRO A 439 -41.62 46.55 -11.74
CA PRO A 439 -42.05 45.14 -11.93
C PRO A 439 -42.10 44.74 -13.43
N ASN A 440 -42.54 43.51 -13.75
CA ASN A 440 -43.70 43.33 -14.65
C ASN A 440 -44.34 41.92 -14.57
N ASP A 441 -45.63 41.84 -14.87
CA ASP A 441 -46.45 40.61 -15.06
C ASP A 441 -46.17 39.91 -16.41
N GLY A 442 -46.62 38.67 -16.69
CA GLY A 442 -47.33 37.66 -15.87
C GLY A 442 -48.22 36.71 -16.71
N GLN A 443 -48.97 35.82 -16.04
CA GLN A 443 -50.25 35.16 -16.45
C GLN A 443 -50.41 34.59 -17.89
N THR A 444 -50.64 33.28 -18.12
CA THR A 444 -51.95 32.56 -18.09
C THR A 444 -51.75 31.16 -18.75
N GLU A 445 -52.57 30.08 -18.63
CA GLU A 445 -53.64 29.64 -17.72
C GLU A 445 -53.88 28.09 -17.90
N LYS A 446 -54.80 27.47 -17.11
CA LYS A 446 -55.79 26.38 -17.39
C LYS A 446 -55.64 25.45 -18.62
N ASP A 447 -56.09 24.18 -18.67
CA ASP A 447 -56.75 23.19 -17.76
C ASP A 447 -56.69 21.81 -18.54
N GLY A 448 -57.00 20.61 -18.02
CA GLY A 448 -57.47 20.13 -16.71
C GLY A 448 -58.32 18.84 -16.82
N ASN A 449 -58.63 18.19 -15.69
CA ASN A 449 -59.62 17.09 -15.47
C ASN A 449 -59.30 15.62 -15.91
N GLN A 450 -59.63 14.65 -15.05
CA GLN A 450 -59.59 13.17 -15.27
C GLN A 450 -60.94 12.63 -15.81
N PRO A 451 -61.12 11.32 -16.13
CA PRO A 451 -61.53 10.37 -15.06
C PRO A 451 -61.07 8.88 -15.21
N ASN A 452 -60.78 8.27 -14.04
CA ASN A 452 -61.15 6.95 -13.49
C ASN A 452 -61.43 5.64 -14.29
N ASP A 453 -61.29 4.54 -13.53
CA ASP A 453 -61.84 3.17 -13.67
C ASP A 453 -61.11 2.19 -14.66
N GLU A 454 -60.94 0.88 -14.37
CA GLU A 454 -61.43 0.02 -13.26
C GLU A 454 -60.48 -1.17 -12.92
N GLN A 455 -60.91 -2.01 -11.95
CA GLN A 455 -60.31 -3.17 -11.23
C GLN A 455 -59.70 -4.32 -12.11
N THR A 456 -58.92 -5.33 -11.64
CA THR A 456 -58.91 -6.16 -10.40
C THR A 456 -57.47 -6.53 -9.96
N ASP A 457 -57.07 -6.79 -8.70
CA ASP A 457 -57.61 -7.52 -7.51
C ASP A 457 -57.19 -9.03 -7.41
N ASP A 458 -57.03 -9.52 -6.17
CA ASP A 458 -56.47 -10.83 -5.70
C ASP A 458 -54.95 -11.10 -5.99
N GLY A 459 -54.14 -11.68 -5.08
CA GLY A 459 -54.42 -12.14 -3.71
C GLY A 459 -53.17 -12.64 -2.93
N GLU A 460 -53.38 -12.93 -1.64
CA GLU A 460 -52.45 -13.21 -0.52
C GLU A 460 -51.28 -14.22 -0.74
N GLY A 461 -50.18 -14.07 0.03
CA GLY A 461 -49.08 -15.05 0.04
C GLY A 461 -47.94 -14.80 1.06
N GLN A 462 -48.19 -14.92 2.37
CA GLN A 462 -47.10 -14.98 3.37
C GLN A 462 -46.44 -16.37 3.40
N ALA A 463 -45.11 -16.40 3.36
CA ALA A 463 -44.28 -17.57 3.68
C ALA A 463 -43.08 -17.15 4.56
N THR A 464 -42.55 -18.07 5.36
CA THR A 464 -41.67 -17.76 6.50
C THR A 464 -40.21 -18.13 6.27
N MET A 465 -39.29 -17.43 6.96
CA MET A 465 -37.95 -17.95 7.24
C MET A 465 -38.02 -19.34 7.89
N GLY A 466 -37.10 -20.23 7.51
CA GLY A 466 -36.88 -21.52 8.16
C GLY A 466 -35.95 -22.40 7.32
N GLU A 467 -35.06 -23.12 8.01
CA GLU A 467 -34.24 -24.22 7.45
C GLU A 467 -33.24 -23.85 6.32
N TYR A 468 -32.07 -23.37 6.71
CA TYR A 468 -30.82 -24.08 6.37
C TYR A 468 -29.96 -24.22 7.63
N LEU A 469 -29.27 -25.35 7.74
CA LEU A 469 -28.52 -25.84 8.91
C LEU A 469 -27.35 -26.71 8.42
#